data_AF-F8Q4V1-F1
#
_entry.id   AF-F8Q4V1-F1
#
_cell.length_a   1.000
_cell.length_b   1.000
_cell.length_c   1.000
_cell.angle_alpha   90.00
_cell.angle_beta   90.00
_cell.angle_gamma   90.00
#
_symmetry.space_group_name_H-M   'P 1'
#
loop_
_entity.id
_entity.type
_entity.pdbx_description
1 polymer ?
#
loop_
_entity_poly.entity_id
_entity_poly.type
_entity_poly.pdbx_seq_one_letter_code
_entity_poly.pdbx_strand_id
1 'polypeptide(L)'
;MGGIEELNISVEPHLIKVLQPLPSLLPRAIAAQLSPYINDAEKRPPSTHTIPYSLLLQISQWSRTSSGLEALQKNTPPLDQASYSMIVLLAGTRTSPEKRFPPYVSKDPHTESKRAADDKKAISAVLNAVLSVVGSGFATWWASARTGWRVEWVRCVSSILSSST
;
A
#
# COMPACT_ATOMS: atom_id res chain seq x y z
N MET A 1 -5.20 -17.15 -23.89
CA MET A 1 -4.99 -15.71 -23.59
C MET A 1 -6.33 -15.13 -23.19
N GLY A 2 -6.64 -15.02 -21.89
CA GLY A 2 -7.96 -14.60 -21.39
C GLY A 2 -7.86 -13.82 -20.09
N GLY A 3 -6.91 -12.87 -19.99
CA GLY A 3 -6.55 -12.24 -18.71
C GLY A 3 -7.09 -10.82 -18.47
N ILE A 4 -7.58 -10.13 -19.50
CA ILE A 4 -7.90 -8.69 -19.43
C ILE A 4 -9.39 -8.34 -19.57
N GLU A 5 -10.22 -9.28 -20.04
CA GLU A 5 -11.67 -9.05 -20.19
C GLU A 5 -12.43 -9.15 -18.87
N GLU A 6 -11.91 -9.90 -17.88
CA GLU A 6 -12.53 -10.10 -16.56
C GLU A 6 -11.95 -9.20 -15.46
N LEU A 7 -11.03 -8.29 -15.81
CA LEU A 7 -10.35 -7.46 -14.82
C LEU A 7 -11.24 -6.28 -14.41
N ASN A 8 -11.92 -6.39 -13.27
CA ASN A 8 -12.65 -5.28 -12.67
C ASN A 8 -11.69 -4.31 -11.97
N ILE A 9 -11.85 -3.00 -12.19
CA ILE A 9 -11.02 -1.98 -11.57
C ILE A 9 -11.86 -1.10 -10.67
N SER A 10 -11.32 -0.76 -9.50
CA SER A 10 -11.91 0.22 -8.61
C SER A 10 -11.78 1.63 -9.20
N VAL A 11 -12.90 2.29 -9.44
CA VAL A 11 -12.97 3.61 -10.05
C VAL A 11 -13.22 4.67 -8.99
N GLU A 12 -12.46 5.77 -9.03
CA GLU A 12 -12.69 6.88 -8.10
C GLU A 12 -13.93 7.71 -8.47
N PRO A 13 -14.59 8.35 -7.49
CA PRO A 13 -15.82 9.12 -7.73
C PRO A 13 -15.67 10.26 -8.74
N HIS A 14 -14.48 10.86 -8.83
CA HIS A 14 -14.23 11.95 -9.78
C HIS A 14 -14.26 11.44 -11.23
N LEU A 15 -13.79 10.22 -11.48
CA LEU A 15 -13.74 9.62 -12.80
C LEU A 15 -15.15 9.30 -13.32
N ILE A 16 -16.06 8.95 -12.43
CA ILE A 16 -17.48 8.71 -12.75
C ILE A 16 -18.15 9.99 -13.25
N LYS A 17 -17.83 11.14 -12.63
CA LYS A 17 -18.33 12.45 -13.10
C LYS A 17 -17.82 12.79 -14.50
N VAL A 18 -16.57 12.45 -14.80
CA VAL A 18 -15.96 12.62 -16.14
C VAL A 18 -16.58 11.67 -17.16
N LEU A 19 -17.00 10.46 -16.74
CA LEU A 19 -17.66 9.47 -17.60
C LEU A 19 -19.14 9.75 -17.85
N GLN A 20 -19.79 10.58 -17.03
CA GLN A 20 -21.21 10.89 -17.14
C GLN A 20 -21.68 11.47 -18.50
N PRO A 21 -20.94 12.38 -19.18
CA PRO A 21 -21.36 12.92 -20.48
C PRO A 21 -21.05 12.01 -21.67
N LEU A 22 -20.21 10.98 -21.51
CA LEU A 22 -19.78 10.12 -22.62
C LEU A 22 -20.87 9.24 -23.28
N PRO A 23 -21.91 8.73 -22.58
CA PRO A 23 -22.88 7.82 -23.17
C PRO A 23 -23.64 8.41 -24.36
N SER A 24 -23.79 9.73 -24.46
CA SER A 24 -24.45 10.40 -25.59
C SER A 24 -23.55 10.54 -26.83
N LEU A 25 -22.24 10.44 -26.66
CA LEU A 25 -21.22 10.63 -27.72
C LEU A 25 -20.64 9.30 -28.22
N LEU A 26 -20.71 8.27 -27.39
CA LEU A 26 -20.12 6.95 -27.68
C LEU A 26 -20.94 6.17 -28.72
N PRO A 27 -20.29 5.28 -29.48
CA PRO A 27 -20.97 4.28 -30.29
C PRO A 27 -21.94 3.45 -29.44
N ARG A 28 -23.13 3.16 -29.97
CA ARG A 28 -24.25 2.52 -29.25
C ARG A 28 -23.85 1.25 -28.48
N ALA A 29 -22.93 0.46 -29.02
CA ALA A 29 -22.44 -0.77 -28.38
C ALA A 29 -21.71 -0.50 -27.05
N ILE A 30 -20.83 0.50 -27.01
CA ILE A 30 -20.04 0.85 -25.81
C ILE A 30 -20.91 1.61 -24.81
N ALA A 31 -21.77 2.50 -25.30
CA ALA A 31 -22.70 3.26 -24.47
C ALA A 31 -23.66 2.34 -23.69
N ALA A 32 -24.20 1.29 -24.34
CA ALA A 32 -25.05 0.30 -23.70
C ALA A 32 -24.35 -0.42 -22.54
N GLN A 33 -23.07 -0.75 -22.70
CA GLN A 33 -22.26 -1.41 -21.67
C GLN A 33 -21.87 -0.46 -20.53
N LEU A 34 -21.65 0.83 -20.80
CA LEU A 34 -21.24 1.81 -19.78
C LEU A 34 -22.41 2.28 -18.90
N SER A 35 -23.61 2.40 -19.47
CA SER A 35 -24.81 2.88 -18.78
C SER A 35 -25.15 2.19 -17.44
N PRO A 36 -25.11 0.84 -17.29
CA PRO A 36 -25.41 0.20 -16.01
C PRO A 36 -24.41 0.60 -14.92
N TYR A 37 -23.12 0.74 -15.25
CA TYR A 37 -22.09 1.08 -14.26
C TYR A 37 -22.19 2.52 -13.77
N ILE A 38 -22.65 3.46 -14.60
CA ILE A 38 -22.90 4.84 -14.18
C ILE A 38 -24.17 4.94 -13.33
N ASN A 39 -25.24 4.25 -13.71
CA ASN A 39 -26.51 4.28 -12.95
C ASN A 39 -26.40 3.56 -11.60
N ASP A 40 -25.68 2.44 -11.55
CA ASP A 40 -25.39 1.74 -10.29
C ASP A 40 -24.42 2.56 -9.43
N ALA A 41 -23.63 3.44 -10.04
CA ALA A 41 -22.72 4.28 -9.29
C ALA A 41 -23.42 5.28 -8.37
N GLU A 42 -24.59 5.76 -8.76
CA GLU A 42 -25.36 6.69 -7.93
C GLU A 42 -25.96 6.01 -6.69
N LYS A 43 -26.17 4.69 -6.76
CA LYS A 43 -26.81 3.89 -5.70
C LYS A 43 -25.81 3.25 -4.73
N ARG A 44 -24.57 3.06 -5.15
CA ARG A 44 -23.55 2.30 -4.42
C ARG A 44 -22.58 3.24 -3.67
N PRO A 45 -22.07 2.88 -2.48
CA PRO A 45 -21.10 3.71 -1.76
C PRO A 45 -19.79 3.91 -2.57
N PRO A 46 -19.16 5.11 -2.46
CA PRO A 46 -18.05 5.59 -3.30
C PRO A 46 -16.78 4.72 -3.29
N SER A 47 -16.67 3.79 -2.34
CA SER A 47 -15.52 2.91 -2.16
C SER A 47 -15.63 1.56 -2.90
N THR A 48 -16.73 1.31 -3.63
CA THR A 48 -17.05 -0.02 -4.21
C THR A 48 -17.44 0.05 -5.69
N HIS A 49 -17.17 1.16 -6.36
CA HIS A 49 -17.41 1.32 -7.78
C HIS A 49 -16.40 0.54 -8.59
N THR A 50 -16.88 -0.48 -9.28
CA THR A 50 -16.06 -1.34 -10.13
C THR A 50 -16.55 -1.28 -11.56
N ILE A 51 -15.62 -1.01 -12.48
CA ILE A 51 -15.87 -1.01 -13.93
C ILE A 51 -14.89 -1.99 -14.59
N PRO A 52 -15.32 -2.78 -15.59
CA PRO A 52 -14.42 -3.65 -16.34
C PRO A 52 -13.32 -2.84 -17.06
N TYR A 53 -12.08 -3.30 -16.93
CA TYR A 53 -10.91 -2.70 -17.60
C TYR A 53 -11.04 -2.69 -19.12
N SER A 54 -11.57 -3.77 -19.70
CA SER A 54 -11.79 -3.89 -21.14
C SER A 54 -12.65 -2.76 -21.69
N LEU A 55 -13.68 -2.35 -20.94
CA LEU A 55 -14.56 -1.25 -21.30
C LEU A 55 -13.83 0.09 -21.25
N LEU A 56 -13.08 0.37 -20.17
CA LEU A 56 -12.26 1.58 -20.07
C LEU A 56 -11.18 1.64 -21.17
N LEU A 57 -10.61 0.49 -21.53
CA LEU A 57 -9.65 0.36 -22.61
C LEU A 57 -10.28 0.71 -23.96
N GLN A 58 -11.48 0.19 -24.26
CA GLN A 58 -12.21 0.53 -25.48
C GLN A 58 -12.53 2.03 -25.56
N ILE A 59 -12.92 2.66 -24.46
CA ILE A 59 -13.13 4.12 -24.41
C ILE A 59 -11.82 4.87 -24.71
N SER A 60 -10.71 4.44 -24.10
CA SER A 60 -9.39 5.05 -24.34
C SER A 60 -8.89 4.88 -25.78
N GLN A 61 -9.25 3.77 -26.43
CA GLN A 61 -8.94 3.53 -27.85
C GLN A 61 -9.82 4.40 -28.73
N TRP A 62 -11.12 4.46 -28.45
CA TRP A 62 -12.07 5.31 -29.18
C TRP A 62 -11.69 6.79 -29.11
N SER A 63 -11.29 7.29 -27.93
CA SER A 63 -10.92 8.70 -27.76
C SER A 63 -9.65 9.09 -28.55
N ARG A 64 -8.85 8.13 -29.00
CA ARG A 64 -7.66 8.34 -29.86
C ARG A 64 -8.00 8.33 -31.35
N THR A 65 -9.20 7.89 -31.73
CA THR A 65 -9.65 7.92 -33.12
C THR A 65 -10.07 9.33 -33.53
N SER A 66 -10.00 9.63 -34.83
CA SER A 66 -10.48 10.91 -35.38
C SER A 66 -11.97 11.13 -35.08
N SER A 67 -12.80 10.09 -35.19
CA SER A 67 -14.22 10.15 -34.85
C SER A 67 -14.49 10.49 -33.38
N GLY A 68 -13.68 9.95 -32.46
CA GLY A 68 -13.82 10.23 -31.03
C GLY A 68 -13.38 11.64 -30.68
N LEU A 69 -12.29 12.10 -31.29
CA LEU A 69 -11.79 13.47 -31.13
C LEU A 69 -12.84 14.50 -31.59
N GLU A 70 -13.41 14.31 -32.79
CA GLU A 70 -14.47 15.18 -33.28
C GLU A 70 -15.71 15.19 -32.38
N ALA A 71 -16.11 14.02 -31.87
CA ALA A 71 -17.28 13.91 -30.99
C ALA A 71 -17.06 14.64 -29.65
N LEU A 72 -15.85 14.56 -29.07
CA LEU A 72 -15.48 15.26 -27.83
C LEU A 72 -15.39 16.78 -28.02
N GLN A 73 -14.89 17.23 -29.17
CA GLN A 73 -14.79 18.67 -29.50
C GLN A 73 -16.15 19.30 -29.84
N LYS A 74 -17.06 18.53 -30.45
CA LYS A 74 -18.43 19.00 -30.78
C LYS A 74 -19.33 19.14 -29.54
N ASN A 75 -18.91 18.62 -28.39
CA ASN A 75 -19.68 18.73 -27.16
C ASN A 75 -19.56 20.13 -26.52
N THR A 76 -20.62 20.58 -25.86
CA THR A 76 -20.65 21.85 -25.13
C THR A 76 -20.90 21.56 -23.65
N PRO A 77 -19.94 21.76 -22.73
CA PRO A 77 -18.59 22.32 -22.92
C PRO A 77 -17.62 21.33 -23.62
N PRO A 78 -16.55 21.86 -24.26
CA PRO A 78 -15.55 21.04 -24.94
C PRO A 78 -14.85 20.14 -23.92
N LEU A 79 -14.83 18.85 -24.22
CA LEU A 79 -14.26 17.83 -23.36
C LEU A 79 -12.78 17.60 -23.72
N ASP A 80 -11.91 17.56 -22.72
CA ASP A 80 -10.48 17.31 -22.92
C ASP A 80 -10.22 15.86 -23.34
N GLN A 81 -9.57 15.66 -24.48
CA GLN A 81 -9.23 14.35 -25.01
C GLN A 81 -8.24 13.59 -24.11
N ALA A 82 -7.29 14.29 -23.48
CA ALA A 82 -6.23 13.66 -22.71
C ALA A 82 -6.81 12.87 -21.52
N SER A 83 -7.81 13.46 -20.86
CA SER A 83 -8.58 12.87 -19.76
C SER A 83 -9.21 11.50 -20.09
N TYR A 84 -9.65 11.30 -21.34
CA TYR A 84 -10.22 10.02 -21.79
C TYR A 84 -9.17 9.05 -22.34
N SER A 85 -8.12 9.56 -22.98
CA SER A 85 -7.06 8.74 -23.55
C SER A 85 -6.21 8.00 -22.50
N MET A 86 -6.15 8.56 -21.29
CA MET A 86 -5.43 8.04 -20.12
C MET A 86 -6.36 7.56 -19.01
N ILE A 87 -7.66 7.43 -19.28
CA ILE A 87 -8.67 7.06 -18.27
C ILE A 87 -8.36 5.73 -17.57
N VAL A 88 -7.70 4.83 -18.28
CA VAL A 88 -7.25 3.53 -17.78
C VAL A 88 -6.12 3.66 -16.75
N LEU A 89 -5.24 4.64 -16.92
CA LEU A 89 -4.13 4.91 -15.99
C LEU A 89 -4.60 5.68 -14.75
N LEU A 90 -5.63 6.51 -14.92
CA LEU A 90 -6.27 7.28 -13.87
C LEU A 90 -7.23 6.42 -13.03
N ALA A 91 -7.76 5.34 -13.60
CA ALA A 91 -8.50 4.35 -12.84
C ALA A 91 -7.57 3.71 -11.79
N GLY A 92 -8.08 3.56 -10.56
CA GLY A 92 -7.26 3.29 -9.38
C GLY A 92 -6.39 2.03 -9.47
N THR A 93 -5.36 1.95 -8.65
CA THR A 93 -4.38 0.84 -8.61
C THR A 93 -4.95 -0.50 -8.09
N ARG A 94 -6.21 -0.51 -7.64
CA ARG A 94 -6.88 -1.71 -7.13
C ARG A 94 -7.59 -2.46 -8.26
N THR A 95 -6.90 -3.47 -8.77
CA THR A 95 -7.45 -4.46 -9.71
C THR A 95 -8.08 -5.63 -8.93
N SER A 96 -9.31 -5.99 -9.28
CA SER A 96 -10.08 -7.10 -8.71
C SER A 96 -10.28 -7.04 -7.19
N PRO A 97 -10.89 -5.96 -6.65
CA PRO A 97 -11.17 -5.86 -5.20
C PRO A 97 -12.07 -7.00 -4.67
N GLU A 98 -12.88 -7.60 -5.54
CA GLU A 98 -13.77 -8.72 -5.21
C GLU A 98 -13.05 -10.06 -5.08
N LYS A 99 -11.83 -10.17 -5.63
CA LYS A 99 -11.09 -11.44 -5.70
C LYS A 99 -10.31 -11.62 -4.40
N ARG A 100 -10.93 -12.28 -3.42
CA ARG A 100 -10.24 -12.71 -2.20
C ARG A 100 -9.14 -13.69 -2.58
N PHE A 101 -7.91 -13.39 -2.18
CA PHE A 101 -6.82 -14.36 -2.29
C PHE A 101 -7.25 -15.64 -1.55
N PRO A 102 -6.96 -16.83 -2.09
CA PRO A 102 -7.21 -18.06 -1.36
C PRO A 102 -6.51 -17.98 0.00
N PRO A 103 -7.13 -18.48 1.08
CA PRO A 103 -6.50 -18.50 2.39
C PRO A 103 -5.14 -19.20 2.23
N TYR A 104 -4.08 -18.54 2.71
CA TYR A 104 -2.75 -19.11 2.65
C TYR A 104 -2.74 -20.42 3.45
N VAL A 105 -2.57 -21.53 2.75
CA VAL A 105 -2.38 -22.85 3.36
C VAL A 105 -0.88 -23.08 3.43
N SER A 106 -0.34 -22.99 4.64
CA SER A 106 1.05 -23.28 4.94
C SER A 106 1.38 -24.70 4.47
N LYS A 107 2.40 -24.85 3.61
CA LYS A 107 2.80 -26.17 3.09
C LYS A 107 3.24 -27.13 4.19
N ASP A 108 3.75 -26.61 5.32
CA ASP A 108 4.22 -27.41 6.45
C ASP A 108 3.95 -26.74 7.82
N PRO A 109 2.93 -27.19 8.60
CA PRO A 109 2.60 -26.61 9.91
C PRO A 109 3.73 -26.74 10.95
N HIS A 110 4.64 -27.71 10.76
CA HIS A 110 5.82 -27.87 11.61
C HIS A 110 6.87 -26.77 11.42
N THR A 111 6.94 -26.13 10.25
CA THR A 111 7.91 -25.07 10.00
C THR A 111 7.46 -23.74 10.60
N GLU A 112 6.15 -23.48 10.62
CA GLU A 112 5.59 -22.26 11.20
C GLU A 112 5.61 -22.27 12.72
N SER A 113 5.32 -23.41 13.33
CA SER A 113 5.44 -23.58 14.78
C SER A 113 6.88 -23.41 15.27
N LYS A 114 7.87 -23.88 14.50
CA LYS A 114 9.29 -23.64 14.78
C LYS A 114 9.66 -22.16 14.68
N ARG A 115 9.25 -21.48 13.59
CA ARG A 115 9.48 -20.02 13.42
C ARG A 115 8.87 -19.22 14.56
N ALA A 116 7.63 -19.51 14.94
CA ALA A 116 6.97 -18.83 16.07
C ALA A 116 7.66 -19.09 17.42
N ALA A 117 8.27 -20.26 17.61
CA ALA A 117 9.05 -20.56 18.82
C ALA A 117 10.39 -19.82 18.81
N ASP A 118 11.05 -19.73 17.66
CA ASP A 118 12.32 -19.03 17.50
C ASP A 118 12.15 -17.51 17.64
N ASP A 119 11.06 -16.94 17.13
CA ASP A 119 10.70 -15.53 17.32
C ASP A 119 10.53 -15.19 18.81
N LYS A 120 9.83 -16.03 19.57
CA LYS A 120 9.65 -15.84 21.01
C LYS A 120 10.97 -15.90 21.77
N LYS A 121 11.86 -16.82 21.39
CA LYS A 121 13.21 -16.91 21.99
C LYS A 121 14.01 -15.67 21.69
N ALA A 122 14.01 -15.20 20.44
CA ALA A 122 14.72 -13.99 20.03
C ALA A 122 14.23 -12.77 20.83
N ILE A 123 12.91 -12.59 20.95
CA ILE A 123 12.31 -11.51 21.75
C ILE A 123 12.78 -11.61 23.21
N SER A 124 12.73 -12.79 23.82
CA SER A 124 13.16 -12.98 25.21
C SER A 124 14.64 -12.70 25.44
N ALA A 125 15.50 -13.06 24.48
CA ALA A 125 16.93 -12.81 24.55
C ALA A 125 17.24 -11.31 24.48
N VAL A 126 16.55 -10.58 23.59
CA VAL A 126 16.68 -9.12 23.49
C VAL A 126 16.22 -8.44 24.77
N LEU A 127 15.08 -8.85 25.34
CA LEU A 127 14.61 -8.30 26.61
C LEU A 127 15.60 -8.53 27.75
N ASN A 128 16.16 -9.74 27.88
CA ASN A 128 17.14 -10.04 28.92
C ASN A 128 18.43 -9.23 28.75
N ALA A 129 18.91 -9.08 27.51
CA ALA A 129 20.09 -8.27 27.22
C ALA A 129 19.86 -6.80 27.56
N VAL A 130 18.72 -6.22 27.18
CA VAL A 130 18.38 -4.82 27.50
C VAL A 130 18.24 -4.62 29.01
N LEU A 131 17.55 -5.52 29.71
CA LEU A 131 17.43 -5.43 31.18
C LEU A 131 18.79 -5.50 31.87
N SER A 132 19.71 -6.35 31.37
CA SER A 132 21.05 -6.48 31.93
C SER A 132 21.88 -5.21 31.76
N VAL A 133 21.84 -4.59 30.57
CA VAL A 133 22.53 -3.33 30.31
C VAL A 133 21.98 -2.21 31.19
N VAL A 134 20.65 -2.05 31.25
CA VAL A 134 20.01 -1.02 32.10
C VAL A 134 20.29 -1.28 33.58
N GLY A 135 20.23 -2.53 34.04
CA GLY A 135 20.52 -2.91 35.43
C GLY A 135 21.95 -2.59 35.85
N SER A 136 22.94 -2.97 35.03
CA SER A 136 24.35 -2.67 35.28
C SER A 136 24.64 -1.16 35.25
N GLY A 137 24.01 -0.42 34.33
CA GLY A 137 24.13 1.03 34.22
C GLY A 137 23.51 1.75 35.42
N PHE A 138 22.32 1.34 35.85
CA PHE A 138 21.63 1.91 37.00
C PHE A 138 22.34 1.58 38.32
N ALA A 139 22.84 0.35 38.47
CA ALA A 139 23.65 -0.02 39.63
C ALA A 139 24.97 0.77 39.68
N THR A 140 25.65 0.94 38.56
CA THR A 140 26.89 1.73 38.47
C THR A 140 26.63 3.21 38.76
N TRP A 141 25.54 3.78 38.22
CA TRP A 141 25.15 5.16 38.49
C TRP A 141 24.78 5.38 39.95
N TRP A 142 23.95 4.51 40.52
CA TRP A 142 23.54 4.57 41.92
C TRP A 142 24.71 4.38 42.88
N ALA A 143 25.61 3.43 42.59
CA ALA A 143 26.84 3.25 43.35
C ALA A 143 27.71 4.51 43.26
N SER A 144 27.97 5.03 42.06
CA SER A 144 28.79 6.24 41.86
C SER A 144 28.22 7.49 42.55
N ALA A 145 26.90 7.58 42.70
CA ALA A 145 26.23 8.70 43.38
C ALA A 145 26.34 8.61 44.91
N ARG A 146 26.45 7.39 45.47
CA ARG A 146 26.46 7.16 46.92
C ARG A 146 27.87 6.95 47.49
N THR A 147 28.79 6.42 46.69
CA THR A 147 30.20 6.34 47.04
C THR A 147 30.89 7.64 46.63
N GLY A 148 31.07 8.57 47.56
CA GLY A 148 31.88 9.79 47.41
C GLY A 148 33.39 9.53 47.19
N TRP A 149 33.76 8.41 46.58
CA TRP A 149 35.14 8.05 46.26
C TRP A 149 35.54 8.56 44.88
N ARG A 150 35.82 9.86 44.81
CA ARG A 150 36.40 10.48 43.60
C ARG A 150 37.94 10.48 43.58
N VAL A 151 38.67 9.97 44.58
CA VAL A 151 40.14 10.20 44.64
C VAL A 151 41.04 8.98 45.00
N GLU A 152 40.57 7.90 45.64
CA GLU A 152 41.51 6.84 46.07
C GLU A 152 41.94 5.82 44.99
N TRP A 153 41.08 5.49 44.02
CA TRP A 153 41.36 4.38 43.08
C TRP A 153 42.43 4.69 42.04
N VAL A 154 42.70 5.97 41.75
CA VAL A 154 43.83 6.37 40.88
C VAL A 154 45.17 6.03 41.54
N ARG A 155 45.27 6.06 42.88
CA ARG A 155 46.49 5.66 43.58
C ARG A 155 46.77 4.16 43.52
N CYS A 156 45.73 3.32 43.54
CA CYS A 156 45.91 1.86 43.55
C CYS A 156 46.33 1.31 42.16
N VAL A 157 45.77 1.87 41.08
CA VAL A 157 46.21 1.53 39.71
C VAL A 157 47.62 2.07 39.43
N SER A 158 47.96 3.25 39.96
CA SER A 158 49.33 3.80 39.87
C SER A 158 50.37 2.98 40.65
N SER A 159 50.04 2.41 41.81
CA SER A 159 50.99 1.60 42.59
C SER A 159 51.28 0.22 41.97
N ILE A 160 50.32 -0.34 41.22
CA ILE A 160 50.53 -1.60 40.48
C ILE A 160 51.43 -1.38 39.25
N LEU A 161 51.35 -0.21 38.60
CA LEU A 161 52.24 0.11 37.48
C LEU A 161 53.69 0.43 37.93
N SER A 162 53.88 0.91 39.17
CA SER A 162 55.21 1.27 39.71
C SER A 162 56.01 0.08 40.23
N SER A 163 55.37 -1.03 40.64
CA SER A 163 56.07 -2.21 41.18
C SER A 163 56.60 -3.18 40.11
N SER A 164 56.59 -2.80 38.82
CA SER A 164 57.03 -3.63 37.70
C SER A 164 58.21 -3.04 36.91
N THR A 165 59.01 -2.16 37.55
CA THR A 165 60.28 -1.65 37.01
C THR A 165 61.40 -1.82 38.00
#